data_AF-A0A821EK62-F1
#
_entry.id   AF-A0A821EK62-F1
#
_cell.length_a   1.000
_cell.length_b   1.000
_cell.length_c   1.000
_cell.angle_alpha   90.00
_cell.angle_beta   90.00
_cell.angle_gamma   90.00
#
_symmetry.space_group_name_H-M   'P 1'
#
loop_
_entity.id
_entity.type
_entity.pdbx_description
1 polymer ?
#
loop_
_entity_poly.entity_id
_entity_poly.type
_entity_poly.pdbx_seq_one_letter_code
_entity_poly.pdbx_strand_id
1 'polypeptide(L)'
;MIRFCFQFISKGPLRDPQLDDANDFNECDQSMDHMGLSTQDKINIYSTVAAVLHLGNINFEDDPESTKGGCKITSSTEQSLTITSEMLGLNVRDLRNALITRILMTRTTSNNNDNIIPVPLKVHEAQNARDALAKAIYIRLFDQIVSFVNKSIPFSSSNSYIGILDIAGFEYFPINSFEQFCINYCNEKLQQFFNERILKEEQLLYDKEGLELKKISYIDNQDCIELIEAKTTGCFDLLDEESKLPTPRPEHFTTEVHNRNKGHPRLDFPRKSKLRASREIRDDEGFLVQHFAGSVVYSTAQFIEKNNDALHASLLILIQESRNTFIKNLFPKAPEHEQSAGKLNFISVGSKFRSQLADLMNKLRSTV
;
A
#
# COMPACT_ATOMS: atom_id res chain seq x y z
N MET A 1 8.50 2.27 4.57
CA MET A 1 7.10 2.51 4.98
C MET A 1 7.08 3.60 6.04
N ILE A 2 6.40 4.72 5.79
CA ILE A 2 6.36 5.88 6.70
C ILE A 2 5.38 5.56 7.84
N ARG A 3 5.90 5.22 9.03
CA ARG A 3 5.14 5.32 10.28
C ARG A 3 5.18 6.80 10.69
N PHE A 4 4.08 7.52 10.49
CA PHE A 4 3.97 8.95 10.82
C PHE A 4 3.86 9.24 12.34
N CYS A 5 4.52 8.47 13.19
CA CYS A 5 4.47 8.68 14.64
C CYS A 5 5.72 9.46 15.07
N PHE A 6 5.57 10.62 15.73
CA PHE A 6 6.70 11.36 16.32
C PHE A 6 7.49 10.58 17.38
N GLN A 7 7.11 9.33 17.70
CA GLN A 7 7.96 8.45 18.48
C GLN A 7 9.38 8.29 17.87
N PHE A 8 9.58 8.60 16.59
CA PHE A 8 10.92 8.67 15.98
C PHE A 8 11.74 9.91 16.35
N ILE A 9 11.15 11.03 16.77
CA ILE A 9 11.92 12.20 17.27
C ILE A 9 12.63 11.88 18.59
N SER A 10 12.12 10.90 19.36
CA SER A 10 12.79 10.44 20.59
C SER A 10 14.18 9.84 20.36
N LYS A 11 14.52 9.44 19.12
CA LYS A 11 15.83 8.87 18.76
C LYS A 11 16.83 9.90 18.18
N GLY A 12 16.45 11.18 18.12
CA GLY A 12 17.25 12.23 17.50
C GLY A 12 17.25 12.17 15.96
N PRO A 13 17.80 13.18 15.28
CA PRO A 13 17.92 13.18 13.83
C PRO A 13 18.86 12.06 13.39
N LEU A 14 18.43 11.27 12.40
CA LEU A 14 19.34 10.40 11.66
C LEU A 14 20.32 11.31 10.92
N ARG A 15 21.63 11.05 11.05
CA ARG A 15 22.67 11.82 10.34
C ARG A 15 23.35 10.92 9.34
N ASP A 16 23.27 11.29 8.07
CA ASP A 16 24.02 10.67 6.99
C ASP A 16 24.98 11.72 6.41
N PRO A 17 26.29 11.43 6.26
CA PRO A 17 27.24 12.36 5.67
C PRO A 17 26.93 12.80 4.24
N GLN A 18 26.08 12.08 3.51
CA GLN A 18 25.69 12.37 2.13
C GLN A 18 24.35 13.11 2.02
N LEU A 19 23.61 13.30 3.12
CA LEU A 19 22.30 13.93 3.11
C LEU A 19 22.30 15.18 3.98
N ASP A 20 21.83 16.29 3.42
CA ASP A 20 21.58 17.54 4.15
C ASP A 20 20.11 17.92 3.96
N ASP A 21 19.25 17.40 4.84
CA ASP A 21 17.80 17.62 4.78
C ASP A 21 17.41 19.11 4.71
N ALA A 22 18.21 20.00 5.31
CA ALA A 22 17.92 21.43 5.30
C ALA A 22 18.22 22.06 3.94
N ASN A 23 19.33 21.68 3.31
CA ASN A 23 19.65 22.12 1.95
C ASN A 23 18.69 21.48 0.94
N ASP A 24 18.46 20.17 1.03
CA ASP A 24 17.59 19.42 0.13
C ASP A 24 16.14 19.93 0.18
N PHE A 25 15.65 20.36 1.35
CA PHE A 25 14.34 21.01 1.47
C PHE A 25 14.29 22.35 0.72
N ASN A 26 15.34 23.17 0.82
CA ASN A 26 15.39 24.44 0.09
C ASN A 26 15.46 24.22 -1.43
N GLU A 27 16.23 23.23 -1.89
CA GLU A 27 16.27 22.85 -3.30
C GLU A 27 14.91 22.33 -3.79
N CYS A 28 14.21 21.56 -2.95
CA CYS A 28 12.86 21.08 -3.23
C CYS A 28 11.85 22.24 -3.36
N ASP A 29 11.86 23.22 -2.44
CA ASP A 29 10.99 24.41 -2.51
C ASP A 29 11.25 25.23 -3.79
N GLN A 30 12.51 25.45 -4.14
CA GLN A 30 12.89 26.14 -5.38
C GLN A 30 12.46 25.36 -6.64
N SER A 31 12.56 24.03 -6.60
CA SER A 31 12.11 23.19 -7.71
C SER A 31 10.59 23.27 -7.92
N MET A 32 9.81 23.39 -6.85
CA MET A 32 8.37 23.64 -6.95
C MET A 32 8.05 24.98 -7.64
N ASP A 33 8.85 26.01 -7.39
CA ASP A 33 8.71 27.30 -8.08
C ASP A 33 8.99 27.16 -9.58
N HIS A 34 10.04 26.42 -9.96
CA HIS A 34 10.35 26.14 -11.37
C HIS A 34 9.27 25.31 -12.09
N MET A 35 8.56 24.44 -11.35
CA MET A 35 7.42 23.70 -11.85
C MET A 35 6.16 24.57 -12.01
N GLY A 36 6.18 25.83 -11.56
CA GLY A 36 5.07 26.77 -11.68
C GLY A 36 4.01 26.62 -10.60
N LEU A 37 4.33 25.99 -9.45
CA LEU A 37 3.42 25.97 -8.30
C LEU A 37 3.32 27.38 -7.69
N SER A 38 2.11 27.81 -7.35
CA SER A 38 1.94 29.07 -6.63
C SER A 38 2.38 28.93 -5.16
N THR A 39 2.67 30.06 -4.51
CA THR A 39 2.94 30.08 -3.06
C THR A 39 1.79 29.43 -2.27
N GLN A 40 0.55 29.60 -2.71
CA GLN A 40 -0.62 28.98 -2.08
C GLN A 40 -0.62 27.45 -2.25
N ASP A 41 -0.21 26.94 -3.41
CA ASP A 41 -0.08 25.49 -3.65
C ASP A 41 1.01 24.89 -2.75
N LYS A 42 2.16 25.56 -2.62
CA LYS A 42 3.24 25.13 -1.70
C LYS A 42 2.76 25.10 -0.25
N ILE A 43 2.07 26.15 0.21
CA ILE A 43 1.46 26.19 1.55
C ILE A 43 0.47 25.05 1.75
N ASN A 44 -0.37 24.75 0.75
CA ASN A 44 -1.32 23.64 0.83
C ASN A 44 -0.61 22.29 0.95
N ILE A 45 0.47 22.08 0.20
CA ILE A 45 1.29 20.87 0.27
C ILE A 45 1.92 20.73 1.66
N TYR A 46 2.61 21.76 2.14
CA TYR A 46 3.26 21.74 3.45
C TYR A 46 2.27 21.58 4.60
N SER A 47 1.13 22.27 4.53
CA SER A 47 0.06 22.13 5.53
C SER A 47 -0.53 20.73 5.54
N THR A 48 -0.64 20.09 4.38
CA THR A 48 -1.12 18.69 4.29
C THR A 48 -0.10 17.72 4.89
N VAL A 49 1.20 17.91 4.62
CA VAL A 49 2.27 17.10 5.25
C VAL A 49 2.26 17.30 6.77
N ALA A 50 2.16 18.55 7.25
CA ALA A 50 2.05 18.86 8.67
C ALA A 50 0.81 18.21 9.31
N ALA A 51 -0.33 18.20 8.61
CA ALA A 51 -1.53 17.54 9.09
C ALA A 51 -1.35 16.02 9.25
N VAL A 52 -0.68 15.36 8.30
CA VAL A 52 -0.36 13.92 8.38
C VAL A 52 0.57 13.63 9.56
N LEU A 53 1.54 14.52 9.80
CA LEU A 53 2.47 14.45 10.92
C LEU A 53 1.77 14.62 12.28
N HIS A 54 0.86 15.59 12.42
CA HIS A 54 0.04 15.76 13.62
C HIS A 54 -0.96 14.63 13.82
N LEU A 55 -1.55 14.10 12.73
CA LEU A 55 -2.48 12.98 12.77
C LEU A 55 -1.84 11.76 13.43
N GLY A 56 -0.59 11.44 13.09
CA GLY A 56 0.11 10.29 13.67
C GLY A 56 0.56 10.47 15.13
N ASN A 57 0.42 11.67 15.69
CA ASN A 57 0.62 11.93 17.12
C ASN A 57 -0.62 11.63 17.98
N ILE A 58 -1.78 11.44 17.35
CA ILE A 58 -3.02 11.10 18.05
C ILE A 58 -2.92 9.67 18.58
N ASN A 59 -3.08 9.48 19.89
CA ASN A 59 -3.07 8.17 20.54
C ASN A 59 -4.44 7.82 21.12
N PHE A 60 -4.63 6.52 21.35
CA PHE A 60 -5.87 5.94 21.82
C PHE A 60 -5.63 5.12 23.09
N GLU A 61 -6.60 5.15 24.00
CA GLU A 61 -6.64 4.36 25.22
C GLU A 61 -8.01 3.67 25.35
N ASP A 62 -8.07 2.59 26.13
CA ASP A 62 -9.33 1.91 26.40
C ASP A 62 -10.31 2.88 27.08
N ASP A 63 -11.59 2.80 26.69
CA ASP A 63 -12.63 3.58 27.33
C ASP A 63 -13.35 2.75 28.41
N PRO A 64 -13.00 2.88 29.70
CA PRO A 64 -13.61 2.10 30.77
C PRO A 64 -15.08 2.47 31.02
N GLU A 65 -15.55 3.62 30.53
CA GLU A 65 -16.92 4.09 30.70
C GLU A 65 -17.87 3.55 29.60
N SER A 66 -17.33 3.02 28.50
CA SER A 66 -18.12 2.46 27.40
C SER A 66 -18.66 1.06 27.75
N THR A 67 -19.98 0.96 27.95
CA THR A 67 -20.70 -0.30 28.18
C THR A 67 -20.64 -1.28 27.00
N LYS A 68 -20.23 -0.83 25.80
CA LYS A 68 -20.12 -1.65 24.58
C LYS A 68 -18.67 -2.01 24.22
N GLY A 69 -17.70 -1.66 25.07
CA GLY A 69 -16.29 -1.65 24.71
C GLY A 69 -15.96 -0.53 23.72
N GLY A 70 -14.67 -0.26 23.51
CA GLY A 70 -14.19 0.77 22.60
C GLY A 70 -12.95 1.48 23.11
N CYS A 71 -12.52 2.49 22.38
CA CYS A 71 -11.41 3.35 22.75
C CYS A 71 -11.81 4.82 22.71
N LYS A 72 -11.00 5.64 23.38
CA LYS A 72 -11.07 7.10 23.33
C LYS A 72 -9.70 7.67 23.00
N ILE A 73 -9.67 8.91 22.53
CA ILE A 73 -8.41 9.62 22.28
C ILE A 73 -7.79 10.03 23.62
N THR A 74 -6.49 9.78 23.79
CA THR A 74 -5.76 10.16 25.00
C THR A 74 -5.68 11.68 25.12
N SER A 75 -6.00 12.21 26.31
CA SER A 75 -6.08 13.66 26.55
C SER A 75 -4.78 14.42 26.23
N SER A 76 -3.62 13.78 26.36
CA SER A 76 -2.32 14.38 26.02
C SER A 76 -2.14 14.66 24.52
N THR A 77 -3.00 14.09 23.66
CA THR A 77 -2.91 14.22 22.20
C THR A 77 -4.03 15.05 21.59
N GLU A 78 -4.90 15.64 22.42
CA GLU A 78 -6.03 16.47 21.99
C GLU A 78 -5.61 17.68 21.15
N GLN A 79 -4.49 18.31 21.49
CA GLN A 79 -3.96 19.41 20.67
C GLN A 79 -3.60 18.94 19.25
N SER A 80 -3.07 17.72 19.09
CA SER A 80 -2.75 17.18 17.76
C SER A 80 -4.02 16.89 16.96
N LEU A 81 -5.09 16.43 17.60
CA LEU A 81 -6.40 16.29 16.97
C LEU A 81 -6.95 17.64 16.48
N THR A 82 -6.90 18.68 17.30
CA THR A 82 -7.36 20.02 16.92
C THR A 82 -6.57 20.56 15.72
N ILE A 83 -5.24 20.53 15.78
CA ILE A 83 -4.38 21.00 14.68
C ILE A 83 -4.65 20.22 13.39
N THR A 84 -4.74 18.89 13.49
CA THR A 84 -5.05 18.04 12.33
C THR A 84 -6.40 18.40 11.72
N SER A 85 -7.43 18.61 12.55
CA SER A 85 -8.77 18.96 12.08
C SER A 85 -8.78 20.30 11.36
N GLU A 86 -8.09 21.31 11.91
CA GLU A 86 -7.99 22.64 11.31
C GLU A 86 -7.27 22.61 9.96
N MET A 87 -6.11 21.96 9.89
CA MET A 87 -5.32 21.85 8.64
C MET A 87 -6.08 21.07 7.55
N LEU A 88 -6.78 20.00 7.92
CA LEU A 88 -7.61 19.21 6.99
C LEU A 88 -8.95 19.87 6.68
N GLY A 89 -9.33 20.96 7.35
CA GLY A 89 -10.62 21.63 7.18
C GLY A 89 -11.82 20.80 7.66
N LEU A 90 -11.65 20.00 8.71
CA LEU A 90 -12.64 19.11 9.30
C LEU A 90 -13.15 19.62 10.65
N ASN A 91 -14.35 19.19 11.04
CA ASN A 91 -14.83 19.42 12.40
C ASN A 91 -14.11 18.47 13.38
N VAL A 92 -13.57 19.02 14.48
CA VAL A 92 -12.84 18.25 15.51
C VAL A 92 -13.66 17.11 16.10
N ARG A 93 -14.98 17.32 16.32
CA ARG A 93 -15.87 16.29 16.87
C ARG A 93 -16.11 15.17 15.87
N ASP A 94 -16.30 15.51 14.60
CA ASP A 94 -16.57 14.53 13.55
C ASP A 94 -15.32 13.69 13.28
N LEU A 95 -14.12 14.31 13.24
CA LEU A 95 -12.85 13.58 13.15
C LEU A 95 -12.62 12.67 14.35
N ARG A 96 -12.87 13.14 15.58
CA ARG A 96 -12.79 12.30 16.78
C ARG A 96 -13.65 11.06 16.64
N ASN A 97 -14.93 11.25 16.30
CA ASN A 97 -15.89 10.16 16.20
C ASN A 97 -15.51 9.18 15.08
N ALA A 98 -15.06 9.67 13.93
CA ALA A 98 -14.67 8.83 12.80
C ALA A 98 -13.39 8.01 13.07
N LEU A 99 -12.50 8.47 13.95
CA LEU A 99 -11.30 7.72 14.36
C LEU A 99 -11.60 6.60 15.36
N ILE A 100 -12.66 6.72 16.16
CA ILE A 100 -13.00 5.75 17.21
C ILE A 100 -14.24 4.90 16.89
N THR A 101 -14.93 5.18 15.79
CA THR A 101 -16.10 4.41 15.34
C THR A 101 -16.02 4.07 13.86
N ARG A 102 -16.49 2.88 13.51
CA ARG A 102 -16.73 2.47 12.12
C ARG A 102 -18.23 2.41 11.85
N ILE A 103 -18.66 3.03 10.76
CA ILE A 103 -20.05 2.99 10.32
C ILE A 103 -20.27 1.72 9.50
N LEU A 104 -21.24 0.89 9.90
CA LEU A 104 -21.73 -0.25 9.13
C LEU A 104 -23.09 0.09 8.51
N MET A 105 -23.24 -0.19 7.21
CA MET A 105 -24.52 -0.14 6.51
C MET A 105 -25.08 -1.55 6.44
N THR A 106 -26.19 -1.81 7.13
CA THR A 106 -26.91 -3.08 7.03
C THR A 106 -28.15 -2.89 6.19
N ARG A 107 -28.23 -3.56 5.03
CA ARG A 107 -29.47 -3.69 4.27
C ARG A 107 -30.33 -4.77 4.91
N THR A 108 -31.38 -4.37 5.61
CA THR A 108 -32.41 -5.30 6.07
C THR A 108 -33.35 -5.61 4.91
N THR A 109 -33.50 -6.88 4.53
CA THR A 109 -34.37 -7.34 3.44
C THR A 109 -35.86 -7.04 3.66
N SER A 110 -36.26 -6.58 4.84
CA SER A 110 -37.66 -6.41 5.22
C SER A 110 -38.19 -4.98 5.13
N ASN A 111 -37.33 -3.96 5.02
CA ASN A 111 -37.71 -2.55 4.86
C ASN A 111 -36.58 -1.84 4.11
N ASN A 112 -36.88 -1.13 3.02
CA ASN A 112 -35.93 -0.38 2.17
C ASN A 112 -35.21 0.80 2.90
N ASN A 113 -34.98 0.71 4.20
CA ASN A 113 -34.24 1.69 4.99
C ASN A 113 -32.85 1.13 5.28
N ASP A 114 -31.82 1.83 4.80
CA ASP A 114 -30.45 1.55 5.17
C ASP A 114 -30.24 1.95 6.64
N ASN A 115 -30.08 0.97 7.52
CA ASN A 115 -29.74 1.23 8.91
C ASN A 115 -28.23 1.45 9.02
N ILE A 116 -27.86 2.66 9.46
CA ILE A 116 -26.50 3.10 9.73
C ILE A 116 -26.20 2.79 11.20
N ILE A 117 -25.32 1.82 11.45
CA ILE A 117 -24.96 1.40 12.81
C ILE A 117 -23.50 1.82 13.10
N PRO A 118 -23.25 2.74 14.05
CA PRO A 118 -21.91 3.04 14.51
C PRO A 118 -21.42 1.92 15.44
N VAL A 119 -20.25 1.35 15.10
CA VAL A 119 -19.58 0.31 15.89
C VAL A 119 -18.31 0.90 16.50
N PRO A 120 -18.16 0.90 17.84
CA PRO A 120 -16.92 1.33 18.50
C PRO A 120 -15.72 0.48 18.07
N LEU A 121 -14.59 1.13 17.85
CA LEU A 121 -13.31 0.48 17.53
C LEU A 121 -12.51 0.22 18.80
N LYS A 122 -11.79 -0.91 18.84
CA LYS A 122 -10.76 -1.16 19.86
C LYS A 122 -9.54 -0.26 19.61
N VAL A 123 -8.69 -0.09 20.63
CA VAL A 123 -7.47 0.75 20.55
C VAL A 123 -6.64 0.47 19.30
N HIS A 124 -6.34 -0.81 19.03
CA HIS A 124 -5.55 -1.21 17.87
C HIS A 124 -6.26 -0.92 16.53
N GLU A 125 -7.59 -1.10 16.47
CA GLU A 125 -8.36 -0.81 15.26
C GLU A 125 -8.40 0.69 14.96
N ALA A 126 -8.50 1.54 16.00
CA ALA A 126 -8.42 2.98 15.87
C ALA A 126 -7.03 3.47 15.45
N GLN A 127 -5.95 2.85 15.95
CA GLN A 127 -4.58 3.09 15.48
C GLN A 127 -4.44 2.78 13.98
N ASN A 128 -4.98 1.64 13.54
CA ASN A 128 -4.97 1.27 12.11
C ASN A 128 -5.79 2.24 11.27
N ALA A 129 -6.96 2.69 11.76
CA ALA A 129 -7.80 3.66 11.06
C ALA A 129 -7.09 5.02 10.89
N ARG A 130 -6.40 5.51 11.94
CA ARG A 130 -5.55 6.71 11.90
C ARG A 130 -4.44 6.56 10.87
N ASP A 131 -3.71 5.44 10.89
CA ASP A 131 -2.59 5.18 9.98
C ASP A 131 -3.05 5.06 8.53
N ALA A 132 -4.19 4.41 8.28
CA ALA A 132 -4.80 4.31 6.96
C ALA A 132 -5.23 5.69 6.43
N LEU A 133 -5.78 6.57 7.28
CA LEU A 133 -6.10 7.94 6.90
C LEU A 133 -4.84 8.73 6.55
N ALA A 134 -3.80 8.66 7.39
CA ALA A 134 -2.52 9.32 7.16
C ALA A 134 -1.90 8.91 5.82
N LYS A 135 -1.85 7.60 5.55
CA LYS A 135 -1.34 7.04 4.28
C LYS A 135 -2.20 7.48 3.09
N ALA A 136 -3.52 7.44 3.21
CA ALA A 136 -4.42 7.85 2.14
C ALA A 136 -4.23 9.33 1.77
N ILE A 137 -4.13 10.22 2.77
CA ILE A 137 -3.87 11.66 2.54
C ILE A 137 -2.52 11.84 1.85
N TYR A 138 -1.46 11.19 2.35
CA TYR A 138 -0.12 11.31 1.79
C TYR A 138 -0.02 10.80 0.34
N ILE A 139 -0.61 9.63 0.04
CA ILE A 139 -0.65 9.06 -1.30
C ILE A 139 -1.38 10.00 -2.26
N ARG A 140 -2.54 10.54 -1.86
CA ARG A 140 -3.30 11.47 -2.71
C ARG A 140 -2.59 12.82 -2.91
N LEU A 141 -1.87 13.29 -1.89
CA LEU A 141 -1.02 14.46 -2.02
C LEU A 141 0.09 14.21 -3.04
N PHE A 142 0.76 13.05 -2.97
CA PHE A 142 1.77 12.65 -3.94
C PHE A 142 1.22 12.56 -5.36
N ASP A 143 0.04 11.95 -5.55
CA ASP A 143 -0.65 11.92 -6.85
C ASP A 143 -0.89 13.34 -7.42
N GLN A 144 -1.27 14.31 -6.56
CA GLN A 144 -1.42 15.70 -7.01
C GLN A 144 -0.08 16.35 -7.37
N ILE A 145 0.99 16.08 -6.63
CA ILE A 145 2.33 16.59 -6.98
C ILE A 145 2.74 16.06 -8.35
N VAL A 146 2.54 14.76 -8.61
CA VAL A 146 2.76 14.17 -9.95
C VAL A 146 1.85 14.82 -11.01
N SER A 147 0.59 15.13 -10.67
CA SER A 147 -0.31 15.87 -11.57
C SER A 147 0.22 17.28 -11.90
N PHE A 148 0.81 17.98 -10.94
CA PHE A 148 1.46 19.27 -11.19
C PHE A 148 2.65 19.11 -12.15
N VAL A 149 3.54 18.13 -11.91
CA VAL A 149 4.66 17.83 -12.85
C VAL A 149 4.14 17.60 -14.27
N ASN A 150 3.11 16.77 -14.42
CA ASN A 150 2.52 16.45 -15.72
C ASN A 150 1.91 17.69 -16.41
N LYS A 151 1.34 18.63 -15.65
CA LYS A 151 0.80 19.89 -16.19
C LYS A 151 1.89 20.86 -16.63
N SER A 152 3.06 20.83 -15.98
CA SER A 152 4.23 21.63 -16.34
C SER A 152 4.91 21.15 -17.63
N ILE A 153 4.59 19.92 -18.08
CA ILE A 153 5.10 19.33 -19.32
C ILE A 153 3.92 18.94 -20.24
N PRO A 154 3.11 19.90 -20.72
CA PRO A 154 1.90 19.60 -21.47
C PRO A 154 2.23 19.12 -22.90
N PHE A 155 1.45 18.15 -23.39
CA PHE A 155 1.46 17.74 -24.80
C PHE A 155 0.03 17.57 -25.32
N SER A 156 -0.19 17.79 -26.61
CA SER A 156 -1.53 17.74 -27.24
C SER A 156 -1.86 16.37 -27.82
N SER A 157 -0.90 15.72 -28.47
CA SER A 157 -1.00 14.34 -28.93
C SER A 157 0.40 13.75 -29.14
N SER A 158 0.53 12.43 -29.00
CA SER A 158 1.76 11.70 -29.27
C SER A 158 1.47 10.44 -30.07
N ASN A 159 2.17 10.24 -31.19
CA ASN A 159 2.07 9.00 -31.97
C ASN A 159 2.99 7.89 -31.44
N SER A 160 4.06 8.26 -30.73
CA SER A 160 5.06 7.35 -30.17
C SER A 160 5.68 7.98 -28.93
N TYR A 161 6.24 7.15 -28.05
CA TYR A 161 6.93 7.61 -26.85
C TYR A 161 8.12 6.70 -26.54
N ILE A 162 9.12 7.25 -25.85
CA ILE A 162 10.19 6.50 -25.22
C ILE A 162 9.90 6.53 -23.72
N GLY A 163 9.63 5.37 -23.13
CA GLY A 163 9.38 5.23 -21.70
C GLY A 163 10.65 4.84 -20.97
N ILE A 164 10.94 5.50 -19.85
CA ILE A 164 11.97 5.08 -18.90
C ILE A 164 11.24 4.52 -17.69
N LEU A 165 11.46 3.25 -17.39
CA LEU A 165 10.93 2.60 -16.19
C LEU A 165 12.05 2.50 -15.17
N ASP A 166 11.95 3.30 -14.11
CA ASP A 166 12.78 3.17 -12.91
C ASP A 166 11.94 2.48 -11.82
N ILE A 167 12.48 1.40 -11.26
CA ILE A 167 11.79 0.60 -10.25
C ILE A 167 12.78 0.05 -9.24
N ALA A 168 12.32 -0.07 -8.00
CA ALA A 168 13.08 -0.76 -6.95
C ALA A 168 13.46 -2.17 -7.39
N GLY A 169 14.75 -2.48 -7.29
CA GLY A 169 15.28 -3.82 -7.54
C GLY A 169 14.82 -4.82 -6.49
N PHE A 170 15.29 -6.06 -6.65
CA PHE A 170 15.00 -7.14 -5.73
C PHE A 170 15.49 -6.82 -4.30
N GLU A 171 14.62 -6.96 -3.30
CA GLU A 171 14.93 -6.65 -1.90
C GLU A 171 15.03 -7.92 -1.05
N TYR A 172 16.06 -7.99 -0.20
CA TYR A 172 16.14 -8.99 0.85
C TYR A 172 16.83 -8.43 2.10
N PHE A 173 16.13 -8.52 3.22
CA PHE A 173 16.57 -8.11 4.55
C PHE A 173 16.59 -9.31 5.50
N PRO A 174 17.18 -9.19 6.70
CA PRO A 174 17.10 -10.25 7.72
C PRO A 174 15.67 -10.66 8.07
N ILE A 175 14.73 -9.71 8.05
CA ILE A 175 13.30 -9.91 8.25
C ILE A 175 12.56 -9.19 7.11
N ASN A 176 11.88 -9.94 6.25
CA ASN A 176 11.11 -9.39 5.13
C ASN A 176 9.61 -9.41 5.48
N SER A 177 8.90 -8.37 5.10
CA SER A 177 7.48 -8.19 5.37
C SER A 177 6.68 -8.12 4.05
N PHE A 178 5.39 -7.82 4.15
CA PHE A 178 4.45 -7.70 3.02
C PHE A 178 4.94 -6.74 1.92
N GLU A 179 5.64 -5.67 2.29
CA GLU A 179 6.21 -4.70 1.36
C GLU A 179 7.25 -5.34 0.45
N GLN A 180 8.23 -6.04 1.03
CA GLN A 180 9.24 -6.80 0.28
C GLN A 180 8.59 -7.90 -0.56
N PHE A 181 7.54 -8.54 -0.04
CA PHE A 181 6.79 -9.54 -0.79
C PHE A 181 6.17 -8.95 -2.08
N CYS A 182 5.54 -7.78 -1.99
CA CYS A 182 5.02 -7.06 -3.16
C CYS A 182 6.12 -6.59 -4.11
N ILE A 183 7.24 -6.07 -3.60
CA ILE A 183 8.39 -5.62 -4.40
C ILE A 183 9.00 -6.79 -5.17
N ASN A 184 9.25 -7.91 -4.51
CA ASN A 184 9.85 -9.09 -5.13
C ASN A 184 8.89 -9.77 -6.11
N TYR A 185 7.59 -9.78 -5.84
CA TYR A 185 6.57 -10.21 -6.80
C TYR A 185 6.58 -9.32 -8.07
N CYS A 186 6.71 -8.00 -7.92
CA CYS A 186 6.84 -7.09 -9.06
C CYS A 186 8.09 -7.40 -9.90
N ASN A 187 9.23 -7.60 -9.23
CA ASN A 187 10.47 -7.99 -9.89
C ASN A 187 10.35 -9.35 -10.59
N GLU A 188 9.60 -10.31 -10.02
CA GLU A 188 9.34 -11.60 -10.67
C GLU A 188 8.58 -11.45 -11.99
N LYS A 189 7.54 -10.59 -12.02
CA LYS A 189 6.79 -10.26 -13.23
C LYS A 189 7.65 -9.55 -14.29
N LEU A 190 8.48 -8.60 -13.87
CA LEU A 190 9.40 -7.91 -14.77
C LEU A 190 10.47 -8.86 -15.32
N GLN A 191 10.99 -9.77 -14.49
CA GLN A 191 11.93 -10.80 -14.92
C GLN A 191 11.30 -11.76 -15.94
N GLN A 192 10.04 -12.15 -15.73
CA GLN A 192 9.30 -12.95 -16.70
C GLN A 192 9.22 -12.22 -18.05
N PHE A 193 8.79 -10.96 -18.04
CA PHE A 193 8.69 -10.16 -19.26
C PHE A 193 10.04 -10.01 -19.97
N PHE A 194 11.12 -9.77 -19.21
CA PHE A 194 12.47 -9.69 -19.75
C PHE A 194 12.88 -11.01 -20.43
N ASN A 195 12.65 -12.15 -19.77
CA ASN A 195 12.94 -13.47 -20.32
C ASN A 195 12.11 -13.76 -21.57
N GLU A 196 10.82 -13.42 -21.57
CA GLU A 196 9.90 -13.63 -22.69
C GLU A 196 10.26 -12.77 -23.91
N ARG A 197 10.72 -11.53 -23.69
CA ARG A 197 11.00 -10.58 -24.79
C ARG A 197 12.40 -10.69 -25.32
N ILE A 198 13.39 -10.41 -24.47
CA ILE A 198 14.78 -10.28 -24.92
C ILE A 198 15.26 -11.60 -25.52
N LEU A 199 15.07 -12.72 -24.82
CA LEU A 199 15.60 -14.00 -25.30
C LEU A 199 14.84 -14.54 -26.51
N LYS A 200 13.52 -14.30 -26.60
CA LYS A 200 12.73 -14.76 -27.75
C LYS A 200 13.02 -13.94 -28.99
N GLU A 201 13.09 -12.62 -28.87
CA GLU A 201 13.41 -11.74 -29.99
C GLU A 201 14.85 -11.93 -30.46
N GLU A 202 15.78 -12.14 -29.53
CA GLU A 202 17.18 -12.41 -29.85
C GLU A 202 17.35 -13.77 -30.56
N GLN A 203 16.63 -14.82 -30.14
CA GLN A 203 16.59 -16.09 -30.88
C GLN A 203 15.97 -15.95 -32.28
N LEU A 204 14.86 -15.20 -32.41
CA LEU A 204 14.24 -14.95 -33.72
C LEU A 204 15.16 -14.15 -34.65
N LEU A 205 15.95 -13.22 -34.12
CA LEU A 205 16.94 -12.47 -34.88
C LEU A 205 18.09 -13.38 -35.33
N TYR A 206 18.59 -14.25 -34.47
CA TYR A 206 19.62 -15.22 -34.84
C TYR A 206 19.16 -16.20 -35.92
N ASP A 207 17.93 -16.72 -35.81
CA ASP A 207 17.33 -17.57 -36.84
C ASP A 207 17.19 -16.81 -38.17
N LYS A 208 16.81 -15.53 -38.12
CA LYS A 208 16.68 -14.68 -39.31
C LYS A 208 18.01 -14.37 -39.99
N GLU A 209 19.07 -14.16 -39.20
CA GLU A 209 20.43 -13.90 -39.69
C GLU A 209 21.20 -15.18 -40.06
N GLY A 210 20.61 -16.36 -39.85
CA GLY A 210 21.23 -17.66 -40.19
C GLY A 210 22.40 -18.04 -39.28
N LEU A 211 22.44 -17.50 -38.06
CA LEU A 211 23.50 -17.79 -37.09
C LEU A 211 23.16 -19.06 -36.30
N GLU A 212 23.98 -20.10 -36.46
CA GLU A 212 23.86 -21.35 -35.69
C GLU A 212 24.34 -21.19 -34.24
N LEU A 213 23.55 -20.50 -33.41
CA LEU A 213 23.81 -20.39 -31.97
C LEU A 213 23.11 -21.50 -31.19
N LYS A 214 23.79 -22.02 -30.16
CA LYS A 214 23.15 -22.91 -29.18
C LYS A 214 22.02 -22.14 -28.49
N LYS A 215 20.80 -22.67 -28.54
CA LYS A 215 19.66 -22.11 -27.80
C LYS A 215 20.04 -21.91 -26.34
N ILE A 216 20.00 -20.67 -25.88
CA ILE A 216 20.21 -20.34 -24.47
C ILE A 216 18.98 -20.83 -23.71
N SER A 217 19.15 -21.86 -22.88
CA SER A 217 18.11 -22.30 -21.95
C SER A 217 18.03 -21.32 -20.80
N TYR A 218 16.85 -20.72 -20.58
CA TYR A 218 16.58 -19.92 -19.40
C TYR A 218 15.67 -20.68 -18.44
N ILE A 219 15.70 -20.25 -17.17
CA ILE A 219 14.85 -20.80 -16.13
C ILE A 219 13.55 -20.00 -16.15
N ASP A 220 12.46 -20.66 -16.52
CA ASP A 220 11.13 -20.10 -16.40
C ASP A 220 10.79 -19.86 -14.92
N ASN A 221 10.13 -18.74 -14.65
CA ASN A 221 9.69 -18.33 -13.34
C ASN A 221 8.16 -18.21 -13.22
N GLN A 222 7.42 -18.70 -14.22
CA GLN A 222 5.95 -18.80 -14.18
C GLN A 222 5.47 -19.58 -12.94
N ASP A 223 6.18 -20.62 -12.53
CA ASP A 223 5.87 -21.39 -11.32
C ASP A 223 5.93 -20.55 -10.03
N CYS A 224 6.89 -19.62 -9.93
CA CYS A 224 6.99 -18.66 -8.83
C CYS A 224 5.83 -17.65 -8.86
N ILE A 225 5.49 -17.14 -10.04
CA ILE A 225 4.39 -16.20 -10.23
C ILE A 225 3.06 -16.85 -9.83
N GLU A 226 2.79 -18.08 -10.29
CA GLU A 226 1.58 -18.83 -9.95
C GLU A 226 1.45 -19.08 -8.44
N LEU A 227 2.53 -19.44 -7.75
CA LEU A 227 2.52 -19.57 -6.29
C LEU A 227 2.03 -18.28 -5.58
N ILE A 228 2.34 -17.11 -6.16
CA ILE A 228 2.03 -15.81 -5.56
C ILE A 228 0.62 -15.32 -5.94
N GLU A 229 0.25 -15.37 -7.22
CA GLU A 229 -0.96 -14.71 -7.73
C GLU A 229 -2.07 -15.65 -8.23
N ALA A 230 -1.84 -16.97 -8.29
CA ALA A 230 -2.82 -17.90 -8.85
C ALA A 230 -4.18 -17.76 -8.16
N LYS A 231 -5.24 -17.86 -8.94
CA LYS A 231 -6.59 -17.76 -8.42
C LYS A 231 -6.86 -18.92 -7.45
N THR A 232 -7.45 -18.64 -6.28
CA THR A 232 -7.84 -19.60 -5.21
C THR A 232 -6.70 -20.31 -4.44
N THR A 233 -5.47 -20.35 -4.97
CA THR A 233 -4.32 -21.02 -4.33
C THR A 233 -3.13 -20.11 -4.08
N GLY A 234 -3.06 -18.98 -4.80
CA GLY A 234 -1.96 -18.03 -4.68
C GLY A 234 -1.97 -17.29 -3.35
N CYS A 235 -0.79 -16.90 -2.90
CA CYS A 235 -0.60 -16.20 -1.62
C CYS A 235 -1.50 -14.96 -1.46
N PHE A 236 -1.69 -14.15 -2.51
CA PHE A 236 -2.56 -12.98 -2.45
C PHE A 236 -4.04 -13.33 -2.24
N ASP A 237 -4.54 -14.37 -2.92
CA ASP A 237 -5.93 -14.81 -2.80
C ASP A 237 -6.19 -15.39 -1.40
N LEU A 238 -5.27 -16.22 -0.89
CA LEU A 238 -5.34 -16.76 0.47
C LEU A 238 -5.29 -15.66 1.53
N LEU A 239 -4.50 -14.60 1.30
CA LEU A 239 -4.44 -13.46 2.20
C LEU A 239 -5.78 -12.69 2.23
N ASP A 240 -6.41 -12.51 1.05
CA ASP A 240 -7.72 -11.88 0.94
C ASP A 240 -8.85 -12.75 1.52
N GLU A 241 -8.73 -14.07 1.49
CA GLU A 241 -9.64 -15.01 2.18
C GLU A 241 -9.50 -14.90 3.71
N GLU A 242 -8.27 -14.91 4.22
CA GLU A 242 -8.00 -14.78 5.66
C GLU A 242 -8.54 -13.45 6.21
N SER A 243 -8.31 -12.36 5.48
CA SER A 243 -8.80 -11.02 5.84
C SER A 243 -10.32 -10.92 5.98
N LYS A 244 -11.08 -11.84 5.38
CA LYS A 244 -12.55 -11.87 5.43
C LYS A 244 -13.09 -12.76 6.55
N LEU A 245 -12.23 -13.51 7.24
CA LEU A 245 -12.66 -14.35 8.35
C LEU A 245 -13.12 -13.50 9.55
N PRO A 246 -14.04 -14.01 10.40
CA PRO A 246 -14.46 -13.32 11.61
C PRO A 246 -13.32 -13.02 12.60
N THR A 247 -12.25 -13.84 12.56
CA THR A 247 -11.06 -13.69 13.40
C THR A 247 -9.82 -14.04 12.56
N PRO A 248 -9.32 -13.08 11.77
CA PRO A 248 -8.13 -13.28 10.95
C PRO A 248 -6.91 -13.59 11.83
N ARG A 249 -6.11 -14.59 11.45
CA ARG A 249 -4.91 -14.99 12.20
C ARG A 249 -3.72 -15.17 11.25
N PRO A 250 -2.60 -14.44 11.43
CA PRO A 250 -1.41 -14.60 10.59
C PRO A 250 -0.89 -16.04 10.52
N GLU A 251 -1.00 -16.79 11.62
CA GLU A 251 -0.56 -18.18 11.71
C GLU A 251 -1.45 -19.11 10.90
N HIS A 252 -2.75 -18.84 10.89
CA HIS A 252 -3.71 -19.59 10.06
C HIS A 252 -3.46 -19.33 8.57
N PHE A 253 -3.23 -18.08 8.18
CA PHE A 253 -2.81 -17.74 6.82
C PHE A 253 -1.54 -18.50 6.40
N THR A 254 -0.50 -18.49 7.24
CA THR A 254 0.77 -19.18 6.96
C THR A 254 0.56 -20.68 6.77
N THR A 255 -0.25 -21.28 7.64
CA THR A 255 -0.61 -22.70 7.56
C THR A 255 -1.36 -23.00 6.25
N GLU A 256 -2.32 -22.16 5.87
CA GLU A 256 -3.10 -22.33 4.64
C GLU A 256 -2.23 -22.19 3.39
N VAL A 257 -1.26 -21.26 3.36
CA VAL A 257 -0.27 -21.15 2.27
C VAL A 257 0.48 -22.47 2.08
N HIS A 258 0.97 -23.07 3.17
CA HIS A 258 1.67 -24.36 3.13
C HIS A 258 0.76 -25.55 2.80
N ASN A 259 -0.48 -25.55 3.28
CA ASN A 259 -1.45 -26.62 3.02
C ASN A 259 -1.89 -26.65 1.56
N ARG A 260 -2.26 -25.50 1.00
CA ARG A 260 -2.77 -25.36 -0.38
C ARG A 260 -1.68 -25.56 -1.42
N ASN A 261 -0.43 -25.20 -1.10
CA ASN A 261 0.72 -25.27 -2.02
C ASN A 261 1.74 -26.35 -1.58
N LYS A 262 1.25 -27.43 -0.97
CA LYS A 262 2.11 -28.49 -0.43
C LYS A 262 2.94 -29.15 -1.52
N GLY A 263 4.26 -29.19 -1.34
CA GLY A 263 5.19 -29.80 -2.29
C GLY A 263 5.53 -28.92 -3.49
N HIS A 264 5.07 -27.66 -3.53
CA HIS A 264 5.45 -26.71 -4.56
C HIS A 264 6.97 -26.45 -4.50
N PRO A 265 7.72 -26.55 -5.61
CA PRO A 265 9.20 -26.48 -5.60
C PRO A 265 9.74 -25.12 -5.16
N ARG A 266 8.91 -24.07 -5.25
CA ARG A 266 9.26 -22.70 -4.86
C ARG A 266 8.89 -22.32 -3.44
N LEU A 267 8.17 -23.18 -2.71
CA LEU A 267 7.70 -22.90 -1.37
C LEU A 267 8.38 -23.80 -0.35
N ASP A 268 8.95 -23.22 0.69
CA ASP A 268 9.58 -23.97 1.77
C ASP A 268 9.42 -23.28 3.13
N PHE A 269 9.84 -23.96 4.19
CA PHE A 269 9.75 -23.44 5.56
C PHE A 269 10.93 -22.51 5.90
N PRO A 270 10.74 -21.50 6.78
CA PRO A 270 11.80 -20.59 7.23
C PRO A 270 13.06 -21.29 7.72
N ARG A 271 12.92 -22.43 8.43
CA ARG A 271 14.04 -23.24 8.94
C ARG A 271 15.01 -23.76 7.87
N LYS A 272 14.59 -23.83 6.60
CA LYS A 272 15.43 -24.24 5.47
C LYS A 272 16.26 -23.08 4.90
N SER A 273 16.06 -21.86 5.38
CA SER A 273 16.85 -20.70 4.96
C SER A 273 18.34 -20.87 5.29
N LYS A 274 19.19 -20.37 4.39
CA LYS A 274 20.65 -20.29 4.62
C LYS A 274 20.99 -19.25 5.69
N LEU A 275 20.18 -18.19 5.82
CA LEU A 275 20.39 -17.11 6.78
C LEU A 275 19.99 -17.55 8.20
N ARG A 276 20.82 -17.23 9.20
CA ARG A 276 20.55 -17.60 10.59
C ARG A 276 19.35 -16.84 11.17
N ALA A 277 19.28 -15.53 10.95
CA ALA A 277 18.17 -14.70 11.45
C ALA A 277 16.80 -15.20 10.96
N SER A 278 16.71 -15.63 9.70
CA SER A 278 15.47 -16.16 9.15
C SER A 278 15.09 -17.56 9.65
N ARG A 279 16.04 -18.32 10.23
CA ARG A 279 15.78 -19.64 10.84
C ARG A 279 15.17 -19.55 12.23
N GLU A 280 15.20 -18.37 12.86
CA GLU A 280 14.59 -18.12 14.16
C GLU A 280 13.08 -17.88 14.04
N ILE A 281 12.59 -17.53 12.85
CA ILE A 281 11.15 -17.42 12.55
C ILE A 281 10.54 -18.82 12.59
N ARG A 282 9.44 -18.98 13.33
CA ARG A 282 8.73 -20.25 13.43
C ARG A 282 8.04 -20.60 12.11
N ASP A 283 7.82 -21.89 11.87
CA ASP A 283 7.22 -22.37 10.62
C ASP A 283 5.77 -21.90 10.41
N ASP A 284 5.08 -21.51 11.49
CA ASP A 284 3.73 -20.91 11.47
C ASP A 284 3.74 -19.38 11.43
N GLU A 285 4.91 -18.73 11.45
CA GLU A 285 5.07 -17.27 11.47
C GLU A 285 5.72 -16.72 10.18
N GLY A 286 6.00 -17.58 9.21
CA GLY A 286 6.59 -17.19 7.94
C GLY A 286 6.72 -18.34 6.94
N PHE A 287 7.03 -17.98 5.70
CA PHE A 287 7.31 -18.92 4.62
C PHE A 287 8.50 -18.45 3.78
N LEU A 288 9.16 -19.39 3.11
CA LEU A 288 10.29 -19.16 2.21
C LEU A 288 9.82 -19.31 0.75
N VAL A 289 10.10 -18.31 -0.08
CA VAL A 289 9.87 -18.36 -1.53
C VAL A 289 11.20 -18.36 -2.28
N GLN A 290 11.33 -19.27 -3.24
CA GLN A 290 12.51 -19.38 -4.11
C GLN A 290 12.34 -18.50 -5.36
N HIS A 291 12.70 -17.23 -5.27
CA HIS A 291 12.65 -16.31 -6.41
C HIS A 291 13.76 -16.57 -7.44
N PHE A 292 13.70 -15.89 -8.60
CA PHE A 292 14.78 -15.91 -9.59
C PHE A 292 16.14 -15.46 -9.01
N ALA A 293 16.13 -14.46 -8.12
CA ALA A 293 17.34 -13.90 -7.50
C ALA A 293 17.85 -14.72 -6.30
N GLY A 294 17.00 -15.55 -5.69
CA GLY A 294 17.36 -16.35 -4.51
C GLY A 294 16.18 -16.66 -3.58
N SER A 295 16.48 -17.40 -2.51
CA SER A 295 15.48 -17.75 -1.49
C SER A 295 15.27 -16.57 -0.52
N VAL A 296 14.02 -16.16 -0.33
CA VAL A 296 13.65 -15.08 0.61
C VAL A 296 12.63 -15.60 1.60
N VAL A 297 12.84 -15.31 2.89
CA VAL A 297 11.88 -15.65 3.96
C VAL A 297 11.07 -14.41 4.30
N TYR A 298 9.74 -14.56 4.31
CA TYR A 298 8.79 -13.52 4.68
C TYR A 298 8.13 -13.87 6.02
N SER A 299 8.10 -12.91 6.94
CA SER A 299 7.32 -13.00 8.17
C SER A 299 5.89 -12.56 7.90
N THR A 300 4.93 -13.38 8.32
CA THR A 300 3.50 -13.15 8.07
C THR A 300 2.82 -12.34 9.16
N ALA A 301 3.51 -12.05 10.28
CA ALA A 301 2.97 -11.42 11.47
C ALA A 301 2.10 -10.16 11.21
N GLN A 302 2.48 -9.35 10.22
CA GLN A 302 1.76 -8.11 9.85
C GLN A 302 1.15 -8.14 8.45
N PHE A 303 1.12 -9.30 7.76
CA PHE A 303 0.61 -9.38 6.39
C PHE A 303 -0.86 -8.98 6.29
N ILE A 304 -1.70 -9.53 7.16
CA ILE A 304 -3.15 -9.29 7.14
C ILE A 304 -3.44 -7.80 7.42
N GLU A 305 -2.82 -7.25 8.47
CA GLU A 305 -2.98 -5.85 8.84
C GLU A 305 -2.58 -4.91 7.71
N LYS A 306 -1.41 -5.15 7.10
CA LYS A 306 -0.90 -4.34 5.98
C LYS A 306 -1.72 -4.53 4.70
N ASN A 307 -2.30 -5.70 4.48
CA ASN A 307 -3.22 -5.93 3.36
C ASN A 307 -4.59 -5.27 3.58
N ASN A 308 -5.00 -5.13 4.85
CA ASN A 308 -6.27 -4.54 5.30
C ASN A 308 -6.25 -3.04 5.54
N ASP A 309 -5.14 -2.39 5.24
CA ASP A 309 -4.86 -0.95 5.39
C ASP A 309 -5.69 -0.04 4.45
N ALA A 310 -6.88 -0.49 4.03
CA ALA A 310 -7.83 0.26 3.24
C ALA A 310 -8.61 1.25 4.11
N LEU A 311 -8.63 2.52 3.69
CA LEU A 311 -9.37 3.59 4.37
C LEU A 311 -10.86 3.23 4.52
N HIS A 312 -11.37 3.26 5.75
CA HIS A 312 -12.78 3.02 6.03
C HIS A 312 -13.68 4.05 5.33
N ALA A 313 -14.86 3.61 4.89
CA ALA A 313 -15.81 4.47 4.19
C ALA A 313 -16.24 5.69 5.02
N SER A 314 -16.35 5.55 6.35
CA SER A 314 -16.66 6.68 7.25
C SER A 314 -15.59 7.78 7.19
N LEU A 315 -14.31 7.41 7.23
CA LEU A 315 -13.20 8.35 7.13
C LEU A 315 -13.10 8.97 5.73
N LEU A 316 -13.39 8.18 4.68
CA LEU A 316 -13.43 8.68 3.31
C LEU A 316 -14.56 9.71 3.11
N ILE A 317 -15.76 9.44 3.62
CA ILE A 317 -16.88 10.38 3.54
C ILE A 317 -16.55 11.66 4.30
N LEU A 318 -15.98 11.54 5.50
CA LEU A 318 -15.57 12.70 6.30
C LEU A 318 -14.57 13.59 5.56
N ILE A 319 -13.51 13.01 4.98
CA ILE A 319 -12.50 13.81 4.27
C ILE A 319 -13.08 14.48 3.01
N GLN A 320 -14.07 13.84 2.36
CA GLN A 320 -14.81 14.40 1.23
C GLN A 320 -15.73 15.58 1.61
N GLU A 321 -16.07 15.73 2.89
CA GLU A 321 -16.81 16.85 3.47
C GLU A 321 -15.92 18.00 3.96
N SER A 322 -14.60 17.90 3.73
CA SER A 322 -13.65 18.95 4.08
C SER A 322 -14.04 20.32 3.52
N ARG A 323 -13.90 21.34 4.37
CA ARG A 323 -14.05 22.77 4.00
C ARG A 323 -12.81 23.30 3.27
N ASN A 324 -11.69 22.59 3.35
CA ASN A 324 -10.49 22.88 2.60
C ASN A 324 -10.65 22.33 1.18
N THR A 325 -10.76 23.22 0.20
CA THR A 325 -10.98 22.86 -1.21
C THR A 325 -9.84 22.02 -1.78
N PHE A 326 -8.59 22.27 -1.37
CA PHE A 326 -7.44 21.47 -1.80
C PHE A 326 -7.57 20.03 -1.31
N ILE A 327 -7.83 19.83 -0.01
CA ILE A 327 -8.03 18.50 0.60
C ILE A 327 -9.21 17.79 -0.05
N LYS A 328 -10.33 18.49 -0.28
CA LYS A 328 -11.50 17.91 -0.95
C LYS A 328 -11.18 17.42 -2.37
N ASN A 329 -10.34 18.15 -3.10
CA ASN A 329 -9.91 17.76 -4.44
C ASN A 329 -8.94 16.55 -4.45
N LEU A 330 -8.26 16.27 -3.33
CA LEU A 330 -7.46 15.05 -3.17
C LEU A 330 -8.34 13.79 -3.17
N PHE A 331 -9.62 13.92 -2.79
CA PHE A 331 -10.56 12.82 -2.64
C PHE A 331 -11.82 13.05 -3.49
N PRO A 332 -11.73 12.96 -4.83
CA PRO A 332 -12.90 13.12 -5.69
C PRO A 332 -13.99 12.09 -5.34
N LYS A 333 -15.26 12.49 -5.40
CA LYS A 333 -16.38 11.55 -5.26
C LYS A 333 -16.42 10.64 -6.49
N ALA A 334 -16.58 9.34 -6.28
CA ALA A 334 -16.82 8.40 -7.37
C ALA A 334 -18.13 8.79 -8.10
N PRO A 335 -18.19 8.71 -9.44
CA PRO A 335 -19.39 9.03 -10.20
C PRO A 335 -20.57 8.18 -9.72
N GLU A 336 -21.77 8.78 -9.64
CA GLU A 336 -22.99 8.18 -9.07
C GLU A 336 -23.39 6.83 -9.69
N HIS A 337 -22.90 6.52 -10.91
CA HIS A 337 -23.13 5.24 -11.58
C HIS A 337 -22.47 4.03 -10.89
N GLU A 338 -21.42 4.20 -10.09
CA GLU A 338 -20.78 3.11 -9.31
C GLU A 338 -21.40 2.91 -7.92
N GLN A 339 -22.29 3.80 -7.47
CA GLN A 339 -22.97 3.69 -6.17
C GLN A 339 -24.16 2.73 -6.19
N SER A 340 -24.46 2.13 -7.35
CA SER A 340 -25.52 1.15 -7.56
C SER A 340 -25.12 -0.29 -7.16
N ALA A 341 -24.44 -0.42 -6.02
CA ALA A 341 -24.45 -1.64 -5.24
C ALA A 341 -24.05 -1.25 -3.82
N GLY A 342 -24.90 -1.52 -2.83
CA GLY A 342 -24.56 -1.41 -1.40
C GLY A 342 -23.50 -2.44 -0.96
N LYS A 343 -22.41 -2.54 -1.71
CA LYS A 343 -21.18 -3.28 -1.47
C LYS A 343 -20.08 -2.22 -1.50
N LEU A 344 -19.86 -1.57 -0.36
CA LEU A 344 -18.54 -1.03 -0.05
C LEU A 344 -17.60 -2.23 0.03
N ASN A 345 -17.18 -2.76 -1.12
CA ASN A 345 -16.31 -3.91 -1.20
C ASN A 345 -14.97 -3.47 -0.63
N PHE A 346 -14.55 -4.12 0.45
CA PHE A 346 -13.18 -4.05 0.92
C PHE A 346 -12.26 -4.49 -0.24
N ILE A 347 -11.47 -3.56 -0.76
CA ILE A 347 -10.42 -3.84 -1.76
C ILE A 347 -9.09 -3.81 -1.03
N SER A 348 -8.45 -4.97 -0.94
CA SER A 348 -7.16 -5.11 -0.27
C SER A 348 -6.03 -4.41 -1.02
N VAL A 349 -4.95 -4.11 -0.31
CA VAL A 349 -3.74 -3.53 -0.90
C VAL A 349 -3.16 -4.48 -1.96
N GLY A 350 -3.10 -5.78 -1.67
CA GLY A 350 -2.61 -6.79 -2.61
C GLY A 350 -3.43 -6.85 -3.89
N SER A 351 -4.75 -6.77 -3.81
CA SER A 351 -5.62 -6.75 -5.00
C SER A 351 -5.42 -5.49 -5.86
N LYS A 352 -5.29 -4.30 -5.25
CA LYS A 352 -4.97 -3.07 -5.99
C LYS A 352 -3.60 -3.16 -6.66
N PHE A 353 -2.60 -3.65 -5.92
CA PHE A 353 -1.23 -3.80 -6.42
C PHE A 353 -1.17 -4.74 -7.62
N ARG A 354 -1.84 -5.90 -7.56
CA ARG A 354 -1.92 -6.84 -8.69
C ARG A 354 -2.54 -6.20 -9.94
N SER A 355 -3.63 -5.44 -9.76
CA SER A 355 -4.29 -4.75 -10.89
C SER A 355 -3.38 -3.70 -11.53
N GLN A 356 -2.78 -2.83 -10.72
CA GLN A 356 -1.88 -1.78 -11.21
C GLN A 356 -0.64 -2.36 -11.90
N LEU A 357 -0.08 -3.44 -11.36
CA LEU A 357 1.04 -4.13 -11.97
C LEU A 357 0.63 -4.80 -13.29
N ALA A 358 -0.54 -5.43 -13.36
CA ALA A 358 -1.04 -6.00 -14.61
C ALA A 358 -1.20 -4.93 -15.71
N ASP A 359 -1.72 -3.76 -15.36
CA ASP A 359 -1.84 -2.62 -16.29
C ASP A 359 -0.46 -2.16 -16.80
N LEU A 360 0.52 -2.05 -15.89
CA LEU A 360 1.91 -1.75 -16.25
C LEU A 360 2.50 -2.81 -17.19
N MET A 361 2.37 -4.09 -16.87
CA MET A 361 2.89 -5.19 -17.69
C MET A 361 2.23 -5.22 -19.08
N ASN A 362 0.93 -4.94 -19.16
CA ASN A 362 0.22 -4.83 -20.44
C ASN A 362 0.75 -3.66 -21.26
N LYS A 363 1.03 -2.52 -20.63
CA LYS A 363 1.64 -1.36 -21.29
C LYS A 363 3.04 -1.69 -21.83
N LEU A 364 3.89 -2.34 -21.03
CA LEU A 364 5.22 -2.79 -21.46
C LEU A 364 5.16 -3.81 -22.61
N ARG A 365 4.17 -4.70 -22.62
CA ARG A 365 3.95 -5.64 -23.73
C ARG A 365 3.48 -4.97 -25.02
N SER A 366 2.87 -3.78 -24.91
CA SER A 366 2.40 -3.00 -26.06
C SER A 366 3.48 -2.11 -26.67
N THR A 367 4.57 -1.84 -25.94
CA THR A 367 5.74 -1.14 -26.48
C THR A 367 6.59 -2.11 -27.30
N VAL A 368 7.01 -1.65 -28.48
CA VAL A 368 7.80 -2.40 -29.47
C VAL A 368 9.23 -2.55 -29.01
#